data_AF-A0A3P8EU52-F1
#
_entry.id   AF-A0A3P8EU52-F1
#
_cell.length_a   1.000
_cell.length_b   1.000
_cell.length_c   1.000
_cell.angle_alpha   90.00
_cell.angle_beta   90.00
_cell.angle_gamma   90.00
#
_symmetry.space_group_name_H-M   'P 1'
#
loop_
_entity.id
_entity.type
_entity.pdbx_description
1 polymer ?
#
loop_
_entity_poly.entity_id
_entity_poly.type
_entity_poly.pdbx_seq_one_letter_code
_entity_poly.pdbx_strand_id
1 'polypeptide(L)'
;MFYLLDIRLQDKSLLYCPPYHDGATCWPPILAGTKVQMPCPSSYEGQTYNPNENASKECLENGNWSSKSNYIPCLLTMDSSTLDLTMILRCIFLTGYSLSCTCLCLALIIFYIFKSLKCMRNTIHSHLFVALMIKACAWSISYIFVEFIDINQFKDDTKLTINVSA
;
A
#
# COMPACT_ATOMS: atom_id res chain seq x y z
N MET A 1 20.69 -52.85 -9.70
CA MET A 1 21.16 -52.42 -11.03
C MET A 1 20.34 -51.18 -11.41
N PHE A 2 20.33 -50.12 -10.60
CA PHE A 2 21.30 -49.01 -10.62
C PHE A 2 21.71 -48.62 -12.05
N TYR A 3 20.77 -47.99 -12.77
CA TYR A 3 21.08 -47.15 -13.93
C TYR A 3 21.14 -45.70 -13.47
N LEU A 4 22.32 -45.28 -13.01
CA LEU A 4 22.70 -43.88 -12.98
C LEU A 4 24.13 -43.77 -13.52
N LEU A 5 24.34 -42.70 -14.27
CA LEU A 5 25.58 -42.16 -14.85
C LEU A 5 26.15 -42.87 -16.07
N ASP A 6 25.83 -42.33 -17.24
CA ASP A 6 26.89 -41.77 -18.10
C ASP A 6 26.31 -40.67 -19.00
N ILE A 7 26.20 -39.46 -18.45
CA ILE A 7 26.20 -38.23 -19.27
C ILE A 7 27.18 -37.27 -18.60
N ARG A 8 28.47 -37.48 -18.84
CA ARG A 8 29.50 -36.46 -18.68
C ARG A 8 30.07 -36.16 -20.07
N LEU A 9 29.87 -34.90 -20.45
CA LEU A 9 30.77 -34.07 -21.28
C LEU A 9 30.62 -34.22 -22.79
N GLN A 10 29.70 -33.43 -23.39
CA GLN A 10 30.07 -32.34 -24.31
C GLN A 10 28.81 -31.57 -24.75
N ASP A 11 28.41 -30.54 -24.00
CA ASP A 11 27.99 -29.27 -24.62
C ASP A 11 28.15 -28.15 -23.57
N LYS A 12 28.50 -26.94 -24.03
CA LYS A 12 29.04 -25.81 -23.24
C LYS A 12 28.28 -25.57 -21.92
N SER A 13 29.04 -25.38 -20.84
CA SER A 13 28.64 -24.81 -19.53
C SER A 13 27.20 -24.26 -19.48
N LEU A 14 26.21 -25.12 -19.25
CA LEU A 14 24.84 -24.69 -18.98
C LEU A 14 24.84 -23.99 -17.62
N LEU A 15 25.01 -22.68 -17.68
CA LEU A 15 24.95 -21.79 -16.53
C LEU A 15 23.49 -21.80 -16.03
N TYR A 16 23.29 -21.91 -14.72
CA TYR A 16 21.97 -21.95 -14.11
C TYR A 16 21.94 -21.05 -12.88
N CYS A 17 20.78 -20.46 -12.60
CA CYS A 17 20.57 -19.75 -11.34
C CYS A 17 20.20 -20.75 -10.24
N PRO A 18 20.83 -20.69 -9.05
CA PRO A 18 20.48 -21.55 -7.92
C PRO A 18 19.10 -21.16 -7.36
N PRO A 19 18.45 -22.02 -6.55
CA PRO A 19 17.22 -21.65 -5.87
C PRO A 19 17.42 -20.39 -5.01
N TYR A 20 16.45 -19.46 -5.05
CA TYR A 20 16.54 -18.16 -4.38
C TYR A 20 15.20 -17.76 -3.78
N HIS A 21 15.22 -17.16 -2.60
CA HIS A 21 14.03 -16.61 -1.95
C HIS A 21 14.16 -15.09 -1.87
N ASP A 22 13.17 -14.36 -2.39
CA ASP A 22 13.18 -12.90 -2.42
C ASP A 22 12.42 -12.23 -1.27
N GLY A 23 11.95 -13.03 -0.30
CA GLY A 23 11.11 -12.56 0.81
C GLY A 23 9.64 -12.95 0.66
N ALA A 24 9.16 -13.02 -0.59
CA ALA A 24 7.76 -13.33 -0.89
C ALA A 24 7.59 -14.73 -1.51
N THR A 25 8.42 -15.08 -2.49
CA THR A 25 8.29 -16.33 -3.25
C THR A 25 9.62 -17.07 -3.32
N CYS A 26 9.55 -18.40 -3.26
CA CYS A 26 10.69 -19.29 -3.50
C CYS A 26 10.83 -19.58 -4.99
N TRP A 27 11.94 -19.17 -5.59
CA TRP A 27 12.25 -19.35 -7.01
C TRP A 27 13.06 -20.64 -7.21
N PRO A 28 12.57 -21.59 -8.03
CA PRO A 28 13.28 -22.83 -8.32
C PRO A 28 14.50 -22.58 -9.23
N PRO A 29 15.47 -23.52 -9.28
CA PRO A 29 16.61 -23.39 -10.17
C PRO A 29 16.17 -23.44 -11.64
N ILE A 30 16.73 -22.54 -12.46
CA ILE A 30 16.42 -22.44 -13.89
C ILE A 30 17.67 -22.09 -14.71
N LEU A 31 17.66 -22.40 -16.00
CA LEU A 31 18.76 -22.12 -16.93
C LEU A 31 18.99 -20.60 -17.10
N ALA A 32 20.25 -20.22 -17.29
CA ALA A 32 20.63 -18.85 -17.60
C ALA A 32 20.00 -18.38 -18.92
N GLY A 33 19.56 -17.11 -18.96
CA GLY A 33 18.84 -16.53 -20.07
C GLY A 33 17.34 -16.90 -20.14
N THR A 34 16.78 -17.47 -19.07
CA THR A 34 15.36 -17.84 -19.02
C THR A 34 14.62 -17.18 -17.85
N LYS A 35 13.30 -17.05 -18.00
CA LYS A 35 12.41 -16.53 -16.95
C LYS A 35 11.55 -17.64 -16.36
N VAL A 36 11.34 -17.57 -15.06
CA VAL A 36 10.45 -18.46 -14.30
C VAL A 36 9.21 -17.70 -13.87
N GLN A 37 8.07 -18.40 -13.86
CA GLN A 37 6.80 -17.87 -13.37
C GLN A 37 6.31 -18.72 -12.20
N MET A 38 5.81 -18.05 -11.16
CA MET A 38 5.26 -18.68 -9.96
C MET A 38 3.91 -18.05 -9.63
N PRO A 39 2.95 -18.81 -9.08
CA PRO A 39 1.69 -18.23 -8.62
C PRO A 39 1.95 -17.18 -7.54
N CYS A 40 1.16 -16.12 -7.55
CA CYS A 40 1.27 -15.07 -6.54
C CYS A 40 0.98 -15.62 -5.12
N PRO A 41 1.72 -15.19 -4.10
CA PRO A 41 1.42 -15.56 -2.71
C PRO A 41 0.06 -15.00 -2.29
N SER A 42 -0.66 -15.68 -1.39
CA SER A 42 -1.98 -15.22 -0.93
C SER A 42 -1.93 -13.84 -0.25
N SER A 43 -0.84 -13.58 0.48
CA SER A 43 -0.58 -12.29 1.10
C SER A 43 0.91 -12.09 1.33
N TYR A 44 1.41 -10.87 1.13
CA TYR A 44 2.76 -10.48 1.53
C TYR A 44 2.74 -9.03 2.06
N GLU A 45 3.46 -8.78 3.16
CA GLU A 45 3.49 -7.50 3.91
C GLU A 45 2.11 -6.89 4.24
N GLY A 46 1.12 -7.74 4.50
CA GLY A 46 -0.24 -7.30 4.86
C GLY A 46 -1.14 -6.91 3.70
N GLN A 47 -0.65 -6.99 2.46
CA GLN A 47 -1.45 -6.82 1.24
C GLN A 47 -1.90 -8.18 0.69
N THR A 48 -3.13 -8.26 0.22
CA THR A 48 -3.67 -9.43 -0.48
C THR A 48 -3.36 -9.33 -1.97
N TYR A 49 -2.81 -10.39 -2.57
CA TYR A 49 -2.53 -10.46 -4.00
C TYR A 49 -3.56 -11.34 -4.73
N ASN A 50 -3.66 -11.17 -6.05
CA ASN A 50 -4.56 -11.98 -6.88
C ASN A 50 -4.00 -13.40 -7.04
N PRO A 51 -4.68 -14.45 -6.52
CA PRO A 51 -4.19 -15.82 -6.65
C PRO A 51 -4.29 -16.38 -8.07
N ASN A 52 -4.98 -15.69 -8.99
CA ASN A 52 -5.14 -16.11 -10.39
C ASN A 52 -4.01 -15.61 -11.31
N GLU A 53 -3.14 -14.75 -10.80
CA GLU A 53 -2.03 -14.16 -11.54
C GLU A 53 -0.71 -14.80 -11.12
N ASN A 54 0.33 -14.58 -11.94
CA ASN A 54 1.66 -15.14 -11.71
C ASN A 54 2.73 -14.05 -11.60
N ALA A 55 3.59 -14.17 -10.61
CA ALA A 55 4.84 -13.43 -10.51
C ALA A 55 5.88 -14.01 -11.46
N SER A 56 6.84 -13.19 -11.91
CA SER A 56 7.95 -13.67 -12.75
C SER A 56 9.31 -13.15 -12.31
N LYS A 57 10.34 -13.98 -12.49
CA LYS A 57 11.74 -13.61 -12.24
C LYS A 57 12.63 -14.13 -13.35
N GLU A 58 13.63 -13.34 -13.72
CA GLU A 58 14.55 -13.66 -14.80
C GLU A 58 15.92 -14.09 -14.26
N CYS A 59 16.46 -15.17 -14.84
CA CYS A 59 17.84 -15.59 -14.66
C CYS A 59 18.68 -15.05 -15.82
N LEU A 60 19.67 -14.21 -15.51
CA LEU A 60 20.53 -13.58 -16.49
C LEU A 60 21.48 -14.59 -17.14
N GLU A 61 22.01 -14.27 -18.33
CA GLU A 61 22.94 -15.13 -19.07
C GLU A 61 24.25 -15.42 -18.30
N ASN A 62 24.58 -14.58 -17.32
CA ASN A 62 25.73 -14.75 -16.42
C ASN A 62 25.46 -15.72 -15.25
N GLY A 63 24.29 -16.37 -15.21
CA GLY A 63 23.94 -17.37 -14.19
C GLY A 63 23.55 -16.76 -12.85
N ASN A 64 23.28 -15.46 -12.81
CA ASN A 64 22.81 -14.76 -11.63
C ASN A 64 21.35 -14.29 -11.81
N TRP A 65 20.63 -14.16 -10.69
CA TRP A 65 19.26 -13.66 -10.72
C TRP A 65 19.22 -12.16 -11.06
N SER A 66 18.17 -11.74 -11.76
CA SER A 66 17.86 -10.32 -11.89
C SER A 66 17.63 -9.67 -10.52
N SER A 67 18.07 -8.43 -10.37
CA SER A 67 17.97 -7.64 -9.14
C SER A 67 16.53 -7.48 -8.64
N LYS A 68 15.54 -7.53 -9.54
CA LYS A 68 14.12 -7.35 -9.22
C LYS A 68 13.27 -8.49 -9.76
N SER A 69 12.30 -8.92 -8.95
CA SER A 69 11.21 -9.81 -9.35
C SER A 69 10.01 -8.98 -9.82
N ASN A 70 9.29 -9.45 -10.83
CA ASN A 70 8.11 -8.77 -11.35
C ASN A 70 6.84 -9.33 -10.71
N TYR A 71 6.31 -8.58 -9.75
CA TYR A 71 5.03 -8.84 -9.06
C TYR A 71 3.89 -7.93 -9.53
N ILE A 72 4.09 -7.11 -10.57
CA ILE A 72 3.05 -6.19 -11.09
C ILE A 72 1.71 -6.92 -11.37
N PRO A 73 1.69 -8.12 -11.99
CA PRO A 73 0.44 -8.84 -12.23
C PRO A 73 -0.24 -9.33 -10.94
N CYS A 74 0.54 -9.53 -9.88
CA CYS A 74 0.01 -10.01 -8.60
C CYS A 74 -0.79 -8.94 -7.87
N LEU A 75 -0.42 -7.66 -8.03
CA LEU A 75 -1.14 -6.57 -7.38
C LEU A 75 -2.59 -6.67 -7.82
N LEU A 76 -3.50 -6.74 -6.83
CA LEU A 76 -4.91 -6.52 -7.07
C LEU A 76 -4.98 -5.13 -7.68
N THR A 77 -5.10 -5.07 -9.00
CA THR A 77 -5.40 -3.83 -9.68
C THR A 77 -6.79 -3.50 -9.20
N MET A 78 -6.87 -2.61 -8.20
CA MET A 78 -8.11 -2.05 -7.73
C MET A 78 -8.80 -1.54 -9.00
N ASP A 79 -9.86 -2.24 -9.39
CA ASP A 79 -10.65 -1.92 -10.57
C ASP A 79 -10.91 -0.41 -10.55
N SER A 80 -10.82 0.28 -11.70
CA SER A 80 -11.02 1.74 -11.77
C SER A 80 -12.31 2.17 -11.04
N SER A 81 -13.32 1.31 -11.10
CA SER A 81 -14.59 1.40 -10.37
C SER A 81 -14.44 1.54 -8.85
N THR A 82 -13.48 0.84 -8.24
CA THR A 82 -13.22 0.87 -6.79
C THR A 82 -12.41 2.09 -6.36
N LEU A 83 -11.44 2.50 -7.19
CA LEU A 83 -10.66 3.72 -7.01
C LEU A 83 -11.56 4.96 -6.99
N ASP A 84 -12.48 5.05 -7.95
CA ASP A 84 -13.47 6.13 -8.04
C ASP A 84 -14.35 6.20 -6.79
N LEU A 85 -14.83 5.06 -6.30
CA LEU A 85 -15.65 5.01 -5.08
C LEU A 85 -14.86 5.48 -3.86
N THR A 86 -13.63 5.00 -3.66
CA THR A 86 -12.79 5.44 -2.54
C THR A 86 -12.49 6.94 -2.58
N MET A 87 -12.24 7.49 -3.77
CA MET A 87 -11.99 8.92 -3.95
C MET A 87 -13.23 9.75 -3.63
N ILE A 88 -14.40 9.33 -4.12
CA ILE A 88 -15.69 9.98 -3.83
C ILE A 88 -15.98 9.97 -2.34
N LEU A 89 -15.81 8.80 -1.68
CA LEU A 89 -16.02 8.68 -0.23
C LEU A 89 -15.07 9.59 0.55
N ARG A 90 -13.78 9.62 0.21
CA ARG A 90 -12.79 10.52 0.83
C ARG A 90 -13.23 11.98 0.70
N CYS A 91 -13.65 12.41 -0.49
CA CYS A 91 -14.14 13.78 -0.73
C CYS A 91 -15.37 14.11 0.14
N ILE A 92 -16.35 13.21 0.23
CA ILE A 92 -17.56 13.42 1.05
C ILE A 92 -17.19 13.53 2.54
N PHE A 93 -16.33 12.63 3.04
CA PHE A 93 -15.92 12.68 4.44
C PHE A 93 -15.11 13.95 4.75
N LEU A 94 -14.15 14.32 3.90
CA LEU A 94 -13.32 15.51 4.09
C LEU A 94 -14.15 16.79 4.09
N THR A 95 -15.03 16.96 3.10
CA THR A 95 -15.90 18.13 2.99
C THR A 95 -16.93 18.19 4.13
N GLY A 96 -17.53 17.06 4.49
CA GLY A 96 -18.49 16.97 5.58
C GLY A 96 -17.90 17.33 6.95
N TYR A 97 -16.70 16.83 7.26
CA TYR A 97 -16.01 17.17 8.51
C TYR A 97 -15.55 18.63 8.55
N SER A 98 -15.08 19.17 7.43
CA SER A 98 -14.67 20.58 7.33
C SER A 98 -15.84 21.54 7.55
N LEU A 99 -16.99 21.26 6.92
CA LEU A 99 -18.22 22.03 7.08
C LEU A 99 -18.74 21.96 8.53
N SER A 100 -18.74 20.76 9.11
CA SER A 100 -19.17 20.55 10.50
C SER A 100 -18.31 21.34 11.49
N CYS A 101 -16.98 21.33 11.31
CA CYS A 101 -16.06 22.09 12.14
C CYS A 101 -16.33 23.60 12.05
N THR A 102 -16.53 24.12 10.84
CA THR A 102 -16.83 25.55 10.62
C THR A 102 -18.11 25.97 11.32
N CYS A 103 -19.19 25.20 11.16
CA CYS A 103 -20.47 25.47 11.83
C CYS A 103 -20.36 25.41 13.36
N LEU A 104 -19.62 24.44 13.90
CA LEU A 104 -19.39 24.31 15.34
C LEU A 104 -18.58 25.50 15.90
N CYS A 105 -17.56 25.94 15.19
CA CYS A 105 -16.76 27.12 15.56
C CYS A 105 -17.64 28.37 15.66
N LEU A 106 -18.46 28.62 14.64
CA LEU A 106 -19.39 29.76 14.63
C LEU A 106 -20.40 29.69 15.79
N ALA A 107 -20.97 28.51 16.06
CA ALA A 107 -21.90 28.32 17.17
C ALA A 107 -21.23 28.62 18.53
N LEU A 108 -20.02 28.12 18.76
CA LEU A 108 -19.27 28.38 19.99
C LEU A 108 -18.91 29.86 20.15
N ILE A 109 -18.51 30.55 19.07
CA ILE A 109 -18.23 31.99 19.08
C ILE A 109 -19.47 32.77 19.50
N ILE A 110 -20.63 32.46 18.92
CA ILE A 110 -21.90 33.12 19.26
C ILE A 110 -22.23 32.91 20.74
N PHE A 111 -22.15 31.68 21.26
CA PHE A 111 -22.40 31.42 22.69
C PHE A 111 -21.38 32.07 23.62
N TYR A 112 -20.14 32.27 23.16
CA TYR A 112 -19.11 32.93 23.96
C TYR A 112 -19.34 34.44 24.05
N ILE A 113 -19.70 35.09 22.93
CA ILE A 113 -19.98 36.53 22.84
C ILE A 113 -21.25 36.90 23.64
N PHE A 114 -22.33 36.14 23.45
CA PHE A 114 -23.60 36.42 24.11
C PHE A 114 -23.65 35.80 25.51
N LYS A 115 -22.96 36.44 26.47
CA LYS A 115 -22.95 36.04 27.89
C LYS A 115 -24.36 35.91 28.50
N SER A 116 -25.33 36.65 27.97
CA SER A 116 -26.75 36.61 28.37
C SER A 116 -27.46 35.28 28.03
N LEU A 117 -26.96 34.51 27.06
CA LEU A 117 -27.54 33.22 26.66
C LEU A 117 -27.05 32.03 27.51
N LYS A 118 -26.18 32.26 28.50
CA LYS A 118 -25.61 31.20 29.36
C LYS A 118 -26.58 30.80 30.48
N CYS A 119 -27.64 30.09 30.13
CA CYS A 119 -28.53 29.38 31.07
C CYS A 119 -28.04 27.95 31.31
N MET A 120 -28.45 27.29 32.42
CA MET A 120 -28.11 25.89 32.74
C MET A 120 -28.32 24.94 31.56
N ARG A 121 -29.41 25.11 30.82
CA ARG A 121 -29.73 24.34 29.61
C ARG A 121 -28.71 24.57 28.49
N ASN A 122 -28.33 25.83 28.26
CA ASN A 122 -27.43 26.20 27.17
C ASN A 122 -25.97 25.82 27.46
N THR A 123 -25.60 25.70 28.74
CA THR A 123 -24.30 25.15 29.17
C THR A 123 -24.14 23.69 28.75
N ILE A 124 -25.18 22.86 28.87
CA ILE A 124 -25.13 21.45 28.42
C ILE A 124 -24.90 21.37 26.91
N HIS A 125 -25.61 22.18 26.12
CA HIS A 125 -25.40 22.27 24.67
C HIS A 125 -23.99 22.73 24.31
N SER A 126 -23.45 23.70 25.07
CA SER A 126 -22.07 24.15 24.88
C SER A 126 -21.05 23.04 25.14
N HIS A 127 -21.23 22.22 26.19
CA HIS A 127 -20.37 21.06 26.44
C HIS A 127 -20.45 20.02 25.31
N LEU A 128 -21.64 19.78 24.74
CA LEU A 128 -21.80 18.92 23.57
C LEU A 128 -21.03 19.45 22.36
N PHE A 129 -21.14 20.76 22.06
CA PHE A 129 -20.41 21.37 20.94
C PHE A 129 -18.89 21.32 21.13
N VAL A 130 -18.40 21.49 22.36
CA VAL A 130 -16.97 21.31 22.68
C VAL A 130 -16.54 19.86 22.48
N ALA A 131 -17.34 18.87 22.92
CA ALA A 131 -17.03 17.46 22.68
C ALA A 131 -17.00 17.11 21.18
N LEU A 132 -17.93 17.67 20.39
CA LEU A 132 -17.93 17.54 18.93
C LEU A 132 -16.72 18.21 18.28
N MET A 133 -16.25 19.35 18.82
CA MET A 133 -15.03 20.01 18.37
C MET A 133 -13.79 19.14 18.60
N ILE A 134 -13.64 18.56 19.80
CA ILE A 134 -12.54 17.64 20.12
C ILE A 134 -12.55 16.44 19.18
N LYS A 135 -13.73 15.87 18.91
CA LYS A 135 -13.89 14.79 17.93
C LYS A 135 -13.44 15.21 16.53
N ALA A 136 -13.84 16.39 16.06
CA ALA A 136 -13.44 16.90 14.75
C ALA A 136 -11.91 17.09 14.67
N CYS A 137 -11.30 17.69 15.69
CA CYS A 137 -9.84 17.84 15.76
C CYS A 137 -9.12 16.48 15.75
N ALA A 138 -9.59 15.51 16.53
CA ALA A 138 -9.02 14.17 16.56
C ALA A 138 -9.07 13.50 15.18
N TRP A 139 -10.20 13.62 14.48
CA TRP A 139 -10.34 13.09 13.13
C TRP A 139 -9.40 13.79 12.14
N SER A 140 -9.30 15.12 12.17
CA SER A 140 -8.38 15.88 11.33
C SER A 140 -6.91 15.50 11.57
N ILE A 141 -6.50 15.28 12.82
CA ILE A 141 -5.14 14.83 13.15
C ILE A 141 -4.88 13.44 12.56
N SER A 142 -5.80 12.50 12.75
CA SER A 142 -5.68 11.16 12.17
C SER A 142 -5.63 11.20 10.65
N TYR A 143 -6.43 12.06 10.01
CA TYR A 143 -6.42 12.24 8.56
C TYR A 143 -5.07 12.77 8.05
N ILE A 144 -4.53 13.82 8.68
CA ILE A 144 -3.19 14.35 8.35
C ILE A 144 -2.11 13.28 8.54
N PHE A 145 -2.20 12.48 9.60
CA PHE A 145 -1.25 11.40 9.86
C PHE A 145 -1.29 10.32 8.77
N VAL A 146 -2.48 9.94 8.30
CA VAL A 146 -2.65 8.98 7.20
C VAL A 146 -2.09 9.54 5.89
N GLU A 147 -2.44 10.77 5.52
CA GLU A 147 -1.90 11.42 4.32
C GLU A 147 -0.36 11.56 4.38
N PHE A 148 0.19 11.82 5.57
CA PHE A 148 1.64 11.84 5.77
C PHE A 148 2.29 10.45 5.54
N ILE A 149 1.64 9.36 5.96
CA ILE A 149 2.12 8.00 5.70
C ILE A 149 2.07 7.69 4.20
N ASP A 150 0.97 8.01 3.52
CA ASP A 150 0.81 7.78 2.07
C ASP A 150 1.89 8.53 1.26
N ILE A 151 2.20 9.79 1.61
CA ILE A 151 3.26 10.57 0.96
C ILE A 151 4.65 9.94 1.20
N ASN A 152 4.91 9.42 2.40
CA ASN A 152 6.20 8.80 2.69
C ASN A 152 6.38 7.47 1.94
N GLN A 153 5.33 6.65 1.84
CA GLN A 153 5.34 5.43 1.02
C GLN A 153 5.60 5.74 -0.46
N PHE A 154 4.88 6.71 -1.04
CA PHE A 154 5.12 7.14 -2.42
C PHE A 154 6.55 7.63 -2.65
N LYS A 155 7.15 8.30 -1.65
CA LYS A 155 8.53 8.76 -1.71
C LYS A 155 9.54 7.61 -1.67
N ASP A 156 9.27 6.55 -0.91
CA ASP A 156 10.09 5.34 -0.90
C ASP A 156 9.99 4.55 -2.21
N ASP A 157 8.77 4.41 -2.75
CA ASP A 157 8.54 3.79 -4.07
C ASP A 157 9.24 4.55 -5.21
N THR A 158 9.19 5.89 -5.16
CA THR A 158 9.85 6.75 -6.15
C THR A 158 11.38 6.66 -6.03
N LYS A 159 11.93 6.59 -4.82
CA LYS A 159 13.38 6.33 -4.63
C LYS A 159 13.81 4.98 -5.20
N LEU A 160 12.96 3.96 -5.07
CA LEU A 160 13.18 2.62 -5.63
C LEU A 160 13.05 2.55 -7.15
N THR A 161 12.37 3.51 -7.79
CA THR A 161 12.33 3.67 -9.25
C THR A 161 13.54 4.46 -9.77
N ILE A 162 13.94 5.55 -9.09
CA ILE A 162 15.09 6.37 -9.49
C ILE A 162 16.41 5.58 -9.40
N ASN A 163 16.64 4.81 -8.33
CA ASN A 163 17.85 3.99 -8.17
C ASN A 163 17.93 2.77 -9.11
N VAL A 164 16.90 2.53 -9.91
CA VAL A 164 16.84 1.45 -10.91
C VAL A 164 16.91 1.98 -12.34
N SER A 165 16.90 3.31 -12.49
CA SER A 165 17.05 4.00 -13.76
C SER A 165 18.47 4.53 -14.00
N ALA A 166 19.43 4.24 -13.11
CA ALA A 166 20.83 4.70 -13.16
C ALA A 166 21.81 3.53 -13.10
#